data_AF-T0AQK6-F1
#
_entry.id   AF-T0AQK6-F1
#
_cell.length_a   1.000
_cell.length_b   1.000
_cell.length_c   1.000
_cell.angle_alpha   90.00
_cell.angle_beta   90.00
_cell.angle_gamma   90.00
#
_symmetry.space_group_name_H-M   'P 1'
#
loop_
_entity.id
_entity.type
_entity.pdbx_description
1 polymer ?
#
loop_
_entity_poly.entity_id
_entity_poly.type
_entity_poly.pdbx_seq_one_letter_code
_entity_poly.pdbx_strand_id
1 'polypeptide(L)'
;MKMPTLTLIALLGSTLAPAAAFAADSVKPDLVQKPLLEERQAHVAQLRHTRAQLAEELGTGKDRAYYRQTLENLGYHITSVNRDDPDYLEYEIIKAGDSYEVQVDFKNGVSTFINVAPNLWKARATREALKDENYRYTYPTSVTANAHEVSDRVRSKAWAEEKPAVERELGIGHDRSYYPAVLHKMGYTVTAVNDAAADTLEMEVVKGDTSYDIKVEFDAKTLKSTAIDVSPNNRESEAIERAKSRK
;
A
#
# COMPACT_ATOMS: atom_id res chain seq x y z
N MET A 1 -26.45 -60.85 44.21
CA MET A 1 -25.57 -61.82 43.54
C MET A 1 -26.13 -62.06 42.14
N LYS A 2 -25.26 -61.96 41.12
CA LYS A 2 -25.44 -62.22 39.67
C LYS A 2 -26.23 -61.20 38.81
N MET A 3 -25.44 -60.54 37.94
CA MET A 3 -25.82 -59.82 36.72
C MET A 3 -26.47 -60.75 35.68
N PRO A 4 -27.12 -60.15 34.67
CA PRO A 4 -26.82 -60.52 33.30
C PRO A 4 -26.34 -59.33 32.45
N THR A 5 -25.68 -59.71 31.37
CA THR A 5 -24.74 -58.98 30.52
C THR A 5 -25.42 -58.22 29.37
N LEU A 6 -24.76 -57.12 28.97
CA LEU A 6 -24.84 -56.24 27.79
C LEU A 6 -25.87 -56.52 26.67
N THR A 7 -26.45 -55.44 26.15
CA THR A 7 -26.30 -55.06 24.72
C THR A 7 -26.15 -53.54 24.57
N LEU A 8 -25.09 -53.17 23.86
CA LEU A 8 -24.68 -51.83 23.42
C LEU A 8 -25.49 -51.42 22.17
N ILE A 9 -26.10 -50.23 22.14
CA ILE A 9 -26.53 -49.57 20.90
C ILE A 9 -25.91 -48.17 20.87
N ALA A 10 -25.27 -47.89 19.73
CA ALA A 10 -24.38 -46.78 19.49
C ALA A 10 -25.08 -45.44 19.22
N LEU A 11 -24.35 -44.38 19.59
CA LEU A 11 -24.32 -42.99 19.13
C LEU A 11 -25.10 -42.60 17.86
N LEU A 12 -25.79 -41.45 17.95
CA LEU A 12 -25.74 -40.39 16.93
C LEU A 12 -25.60 -39.06 17.66
N GLY A 13 -24.36 -38.75 18.07
CA GLY A 13 -23.96 -37.41 18.46
C GLY A 13 -23.71 -36.59 17.21
N SER A 14 -24.53 -35.57 16.99
CA SER A 14 -24.28 -34.53 15.99
C SER A 14 -23.07 -33.71 16.42
N THR A 15 -21.89 -34.12 15.98
CA THR A 15 -20.71 -33.27 16.02
C THR A 15 -20.86 -32.19 14.95
N LEU A 16 -21.12 -30.95 15.38
CA LEU A 16 -20.74 -29.78 14.62
C LEU A 16 -19.28 -29.95 14.22
N ALA A 17 -19.02 -30.12 12.93
CA ALA A 17 -17.66 -30.12 12.41
C ALA A 17 -17.05 -28.74 12.76
N PRO A 18 -15.92 -28.68 13.47
CA PRO A 18 -15.19 -27.43 13.54
C PRO A 18 -14.80 -27.07 12.11
N ALA A 19 -15.04 -25.81 11.72
CA ALA A 19 -14.46 -25.25 10.52
C ALA A 19 -12.98 -25.61 10.52
N ALA A 20 -12.52 -26.27 9.46
CA ALA A 20 -11.14 -26.71 9.34
C ALA A 20 -10.23 -25.47 9.42
N ALA A 21 -9.67 -25.23 10.60
CA ALA A 21 -8.46 -24.45 10.76
C ALA A 21 -7.37 -25.23 10.03
N PHE A 22 -7.18 -24.92 8.75
CA PHE A 22 -6.08 -25.47 7.99
C PHE A 22 -4.78 -25.04 8.65
N ALA A 23 -3.94 -26.04 8.87
CA ALA A 23 -2.65 -26.01 9.52
C ALA A 23 -1.90 -24.68 9.34
N ALA A 24 -1.67 -24.01 10.48
CA ALA A 24 -0.67 -22.99 10.68
C ALA A 24 0.76 -23.60 10.63
N ASP A 25 1.05 -24.39 9.59
CA ASP A 25 2.36 -25.00 9.40
C ASP A 25 2.85 -24.66 8.00
N SER A 26 3.94 -23.86 7.96
CA SER A 26 4.56 -23.13 6.85
C SER A 26 4.24 -21.62 6.67
N VAL A 27 3.76 -20.93 7.71
CA VAL A 27 3.95 -19.46 7.76
C VAL A 27 5.44 -19.20 7.97
N LYS A 28 6.14 -18.74 6.92
CA LYS A 28 7.52 -18.27 7.05
C LYS A 28 7.56 -17.23 8.18
N PRO A 29 8.55 -17.26 9.10
CA PRO A 29 8.59 -16.43 10.31
C PRO A 29 8.63 -14.90 10.07
N ASP A 30 8.62 -14.45 8.81
CA ASP A 30 8.68 -13.04 8.41
C ASP A 30 7.32 -12.45 7.95
N LEU A 31 6.23 -13.24 7.86
CA LEU A 31 4.92 -12.71 7.43
C LEU A 31 4.20 -12.05 8.61
N VAL A 32 3.82 -10.78 8.43
CA VAL A 32 3.04 -10.02 9.43
C VAL A 32 1.56 -10.03 9.04
N GLN A 33 0.67 -10.03 10.04
CA GLN A 33 -0.77 -9.86 9.81
C GLN A 33 -1.02 -8.43 9.29
N LYS A 34 -1.79 -8.28 8.21
CA LYS A 34 -2.19 -6.93 7.76
C LYS A 34 -3.06 -6.24 8.81
N PRO A 35 -3.00 -4.89 8.94
CA PRO A 35 -3.91 -4.14 9.81
C PRO A 35 -5.38 -4.45 9.54
N LEU A 36 -6.23 -4.28 10.55
CA LEU A 36 -7.67 -4.51 10.41
C LEU A 36 -8.26 -3.60 9.34
N LEU A 37 -9.35 -4.04 8.69
CA LEU A 37 -10.00 -3.28 7.61
C LEU A 37 -10.44 -1.89 8.07
N GLU A 38 -10.98 -1.79 9.29
CA GLU A 38 -11.45 -0.53 9.88
C GLU A 38 -10.31 0.49 10.06
N GLU A 39 -9.15 0.05 10.55
CA GLU A 39 -7.97 0.90 10.71
C GLU A 39 -7.47 1.43 9.36
N ARG A 40 -7.50 0.58 8.33
CA ARG A 40 -7.15 0.99 6.96
C ARG A 40 -8.15 2.00 6.40
N GLN A 41 -9.44 1.77 6.59
CA GLN A 41 -10.48 2.70 6.15
C GLN A 41 -10.39 4.07 6.86
N ALA A 42 -10.14 4.07 8.17
CA ALA A 42 -9.94 5.29 8.95
C ALA A 42 -8.73 6.09 8.46
N HIS A 43 -7.61 5.42 8.22
CA HIS A 43 -6.41 6.07 7.69
C HIS A 43 -6.63 6.64 6.27
N VAL A 44 -7.27 5.89 5.37
CA VAL A 44 -7.62 6.38 4.03
C VAL A 44 -8.54 7.60 4.11
N ALA A 45 -9.50 7.60 5.04
CA ALA A 45 -10.38 8.74 5.27
C ALA A 45 -9.58 9.97 5.76
N GLN A 46 -8.64 9.78 6.68
CA GLN A 46 -7.74 10.84 7.14
C GLN A 46 -6.91 11.42 5.98
N LEU A 47 -6.26 10.57 5.17
CA LEU A 47 -5.49 11.02 4.00
C LEU A 47 -6.34 11.84 3.02
N ARG A 48 -7.59 11.42 2.79
CA ARG A 48 -8.54 12.16 1.93
C ARG A 48 -8.95 13.50 2.53
N HIS A 49 -9.09 13.59 3.85
CA HIS A 49 -9.40 14.83 4.52
C HIS A 49 -8.22 15.81 4.45
N THR A 50 -7.02 15.35 4.81
CA THR A 50 -5.81 16.16 4.80
C THR A 50 -5.46 16.67 3.41
N ARG A 51 -5.59 15.84 2.35
CA ARG A 51 -5.31 16.31 0.98
C ARG A 51 -6.26 17.45 0.57
N ALA A 52 -7.53 17.37 0.97
CA ALA A 52 -8.53 18.35 0.59
C ALA A 52 -8.25 19.69 1.28
N GLN A 53 -7.97 19.64 2.58
CA GLN A 53 -7.55 20.83 3.34
C GLN A 53 -6.27 21.43 2.79
N LEU A 54 -5.25 20.62 2.50
CA LEU A 54 -3.99 21.15 1.98
C LEU A 54 -4.16 21.76 0.59
N ALA A 55 -4.93 21.14 -0.31
CA ALA A 55 -5.22 21.73 -1.62
C ALA A 55 -5.95 23.07 -1.51
N GLU A 56 -6.86 23.21 -0.54
CA GLU A 56 -7.58 24.47 -0.25
C GLU A 56 -6.64 25.56 0.26
N GLU A 57 -5.79 25.27 1.26
CA GLU A 57 -4.81 26.20 1.82
C GLU A 57 -3.77 26.67 0.79
N LEU A 58 -3.34 25.76 -0.09
CA LEU A 58 -2.37 26.09 -1.14
C LEU A 58 -3.02 26.99 -2.21
N GLY A 59 -4.17 26.60 -2.77
CA GLY A 59 -4.96 27.44 -3.68
C GLY A 59 -4.24 27.92 -4.98
N THR A 60 -5.00 28.16 -6.04
CA THR A 60 -4.43 28.65 -7.31
C THR A 60 -4.27 30.18 -7.31
N GLY A 61 -3.73 30.76 -8.38
CA GLY A 61 -3.45 32.19 -8.47
C GLY A 61 -2.19 32.68 -7.71
N LYS A 62 -1.30 31.78 -7.29
CA LYS A 62 -0.08 32.11 -6.51
C LYS A 62 1.18 31.96 -7.34
N ASP A 63 2.26 32.62 -6.91
CA ASP A 63 3.58 32.43 -7.49
C ASP A 63 4.27 31.17 -6.93
N ARG A 64 5.45 30.84 -7.48
CA ARG A 64 6.21 29.65 -7.09
C ARG A 64 6.69 29.68 -5.64
N ALA A 65 7.11 30.85 -5.14
CA ALA A 65 7.68 30.98 -3.80
C ALA A 65 6.62 30.75 -2.72
N TYR A 66 5.37 31.14 -2.99
CA TYR A 66 4.24 30.93 -2.10
C TYR A 66 4.09 29.48 -1.63
N TYR A 67 4.22 28.50 -2.54
CA TYR A 67 3.97 27.09 -2.22
C TYR A 67 4.93 26.57 -1.18
N ARG A 68 6.23 26.83 -1.35
CA ARG A 68 7.24 26.47 -0.36
C ARG A 68 6.93 27.10 0.98
N GLN A 69 6.75 28.42 1.00
CA GLN A 69 6.57 29.17 2.24
C GLN A 69 5.31 28.73 3.00
N THR A 70 4.22 28.48 2.28
CA THR A 70 2.95 28.04 2.88
C THR A 70 3.08 26.64 3.46
N LEU A 71 3.72 25.70 2.76
CA LEU A 71 3.99 24.35 3.27
C LEU A 71 4.82 24.40 4.55
N GLU A 72 5.92 25.16 4.55
CA GLU A 72 6.78 25.33 5.74
C GLU A 72 6.00 25.97 6.91
N ASN A 73 5.19 27.01 6.64
CA ASN A 73 4.36 27.67 7.66
C ASN A 73 3.29 26.75 8.27
N LEU A 74 2.75 25.84 7.46
CA LEU A 74 1.82 24.80 7.91
C LEU A 74 2.53 23.66 8.66
N GLY A 75 3.86 23.71 8.80
CA GLY A 75 4.65 22.71 9.50
C GLY A 75 4.92 21.45 8.68
N TYR A 76 4.83 21.53 7.35
CA TYR A 76 5.30 20.46 6.47
C TYR A 76 6.79 20.63 6.17
N HIS A 77 7.49 19.51 6.07
CA HIS A 77 8.86 19.48 5.60
C HIS A 77 8.90 19.01 4.14
N ILE A 78 9.53 19.78 3.26
CA ILE A 78 9.75 19.39 1.85
C ILE A 78 10.99 18.50 1.79
N THR A 79 10.81 17.21 1.54
CA THR A 79 11.90 16.22 1.57
C THR A 79 12.49 15.95 0.19
N SER A 80 11.74 16.23 -0.87
CA SER A 80 12.17 16.04 -2.26
C SER A 80 11.59 17.13 -3.16
N VAL A 81 12.36 17.54 -4.18
CA VAL A 81 11.84 18.25 -5.35
C VAL A 81 11.89 17.28 -6.52
N ASN A 82 10.76 16.73 -6.92
CA ASN A 82 10.69 15.80 -8.04
C ASN A 82 10.70 16.57 -9.37
N ARG A 83 10.23 17.82 -9.40
CA ARG A 83 10.32 18.66 -10.60
C ARG A 83 10.26 20.14 -10.27
N ASP A 84 11.04 20.95 -10.99
CA ASP A 84 11.09 22.41 -10.84
C ASP A 84 11.35 23.08 -12.20
N ASP A 85 10.35 23.02 -13.07
CA ASP A 85 10.36 23.63 -14.40
C ASP A 85 9.57 24.95 -14.39
N PRO A 86 9.77 25.89 -15.32
CA PRO A 86 9.04 27.17 -15.32
C PRO A 86 7.51 27.05 -15.22
N ASP A 87 6.92 26.02 -15.83
CA ASP A 87 5.50 25.72 -15.89
C ASP A 87 5.03 24.63 -14.92
N TYR A 88 5.93 24.01 -14.14
CA TYR A 88 5.58 22.89 -13.27
C TYR A 88 6.45 22.80 -12.01
N LEU A 89 5.84 22.39 -10.90
CA LEU A 89 6.51 22.13 -9.64
C LEU A 89 5.97 20.85 -9.03
N GLU A 90 6.85 20.02 -8.49
CA GLU A 90 6.47 18.80 -7.79
C GLU A 90 7.35 18.61 -6.55
N TYR A 91 6.70 18.54 -5.38
CA TYR A 91 7.34 18.29 -4.10
C TYR A 91 6.86 16.98 -3.50
N GLU A 92 7.76 16.30 -2.78
CA GLU A 92 7.34 15.40 -1.71
C GLU A 92 7.44 16.13 -0.39
N ILE A 93 6.38 16.01 0.42
CA ILE A 93 6.30 16.64 1.74
C ILE A 93 5.96 15.60 2.80
N ILE A 94 6.39 15.85 4.04
CA ILE A 94 6.03 15.05 5.21
C ILE A 94 5.47 15.90 6.34
N LYS A 95 4.56 15.32 7.13
CA LYS A 95 4.12 15.84 8.42
C LYS A 95 3.47 14.72 9.24
N ALA A 96 3.83 14.64 10.53
CA ALA A 96 3.22 13.70 11.48
C ALA A 96 3.22 12.22 11.00
N GLY A 97 4.30 11.78 10.36
CA GLY A 97 4.44 10.40 9.86
C GLY A 97 3.71 10.11 8.54
N ASP A 98 3.00 11.09 7.97
CA ASP A 98 2.38 10.99 6.67
C ASP A 98 3.21 11.73 5.61
N SER A 99 3.08 11.31 4.35
CA SER A 99 3.75 11.93 3.21
C SER A 99 2.81 12.14 2.02
N TYR A 100 2.99 13.25 1.32
CA TYR A 100 2.18 13.65 0.16
C TYR A 100 3.07 14.11 -1.00
N GLU A 101 2.56 13.95 -2.22
CA GLU A 101 3.09 14.62 -3.41
C GLU A 101 2.21 15.85 -3.70
N VAL A 102 2.84 17.01 -3.85
CA VAL A 102 2.21 18.27 -4.23
C VAL A 102 2.65 18.63 -5.63
N GLN A 103 1.70 18.70 -6.56
CA GLN A 103 1.92 19.04 -7.96
C GLN A 103 1.26 20.38 -8.25
N VAL A 104 1.97 21.29 -8.90
CA VAL A 104 1.47 22.62 -9.26
C VAL A 104 1.83 22.93 -10.70
N ASP A 105 0.82 23.25 -11.51
CA ASP A 105 0.99 23.76 -12.86
C ASP A 105 0.99 25.30 -12.85
N PHE A 106 1.84 25.92 -13.65
CA PHE A 106 1.94 27.37 -13.78
C PHE A 106 1.72 27.82 -15.21
N LYS A 107 1.12 29.00 -15.35
CA LYS A 107 1.03 29.75 -16.60
C LYS A 107 1.41 31.20 -16.34
N ASN A 108 2.39 31.71 -17.08
CA ASN A 108 2.91 33.07 -16.92
C ASN A 108 3.37 33.38 -15.47
N GLY A 109 3.99 32.41 -14.81
CA GLY A 109 4.52 32.56 -13.44
C GLY A 109 3.46 32.44 -12.32
N VAL A 110 2.19 32.19 -12.66
CA VAL A 110 1.10 32.04 -11.70
C VAL A 110 0.48 30.65 -11.83
N SER A 111 0.19 30.01 -10.70
CA SER A 111 -0.39 28.67 -10.65
C SER A 111 -1.81 28.61 -11.25
N THR A 112 -2.09 27.57 -12.02
CA THR A 112 -3.42 27.31 -12.61
C THR A 112 -4.09 26.05 -12.09
N PHE A 113 -3.30 25.12 -11.55
CA PHE A 113 -3.80 23.84 -11.04
C PHE A 113 -2.92 23.37 -9.89
N ILE A 114 -3.55 22.72 -8.91
CA ILE A 114 -2.88 22.07 -7.78
C ILE A 114 -3.50 20.71 -7.58
N ASN A 115 -2.64 19.72 -7.38
CA ASN A 115 -3.02 18.41 -6.92
C ASN A 115 -2.19 18.03 -5.70
N VAL A 116 -2.87 17.48 -4.68
CA VAL A 116 -2.24 16.89 -3.51
C VAL A 116 -2.68 15.45 -3.43
N ALA A 117 -1.72 14.53 -3.47
CA ALA A 117 -1.97 13.10 -3.39
C ALA A 117 -1.13 12.46 -2.27
N PRO A 118 -1.60 11.39 -1.62
CA PRO A 118 -0.72 10.56 -0.79
C PRO A 118 0.45 10.08 -1.63
N ASN A 119 1.67 10.19 -1.10
CA ASN A 119 2.88 9.83 -1.82
C ASN A 119 3.03 8.31 -1.88
N LEU A 120 2.87 7.74 -3.08
CA LEU A 120 2.91 6.31 -3.31
C LEU A 120 4.35 5.82 -3.52
N TRP A 121 5.15 6.54 -4.31
CA TRP A 121 6.52 6.16 -4.66
C TRP A 121 7.54 7.14 -4.08
N LYS A 122 7.87 6.97 -2.79
CA LYS A 122 8.67 7.93 -2.03
C LYS A 122 10.14 7.99 -2.46
N ALA A 123 10.65 9.21 -2.63
CA ALA A 123 12.08 9.47 -2.68
C ALA A 123 12.81 8.94 -1.44
N ARG A 124 14.10 8.65 -1.60
CA ARG A 124 14.95 8.15 -0.49
C ARG A 124 14.92 9.09 0.71
N ALA A 125 15.07 10.39 0.49
CA ALA A 125 15.06 11.40 1.55
C ALA A 125 13.73 11.40 2.32
N THR A 126 12.60 11.23 1.62
CA THR A 126 11.27 11.10 2.24
C THR A 126 11.18 9.86 3.12
N ARG A 127 11.65 8.70 2.63
CA ARG A 127 11.66 7.45 3.41
C ARG A 127 12.54 7.55 4.65
N GLU A 128 13.70 8.18 4.54
CA GLU A 128 14.61 8.39 5.67
C GLU A 128 13.98 9.34 6.70
N ALA A 129 13.37 10.44 6.23
CA ALA A 129 12.72 11.42 7.10
C ALA A 129 11.50 10.86 7.85
N LEU A 130 10.73 9.96 7.23
CA LEU A 130 9.60 9.27 7.89
C LEU A 130 10.04 8.31 9.01
N LYS A 131 11.31 7.86 8.99
CA LYS A 131 11.87 6.92 9.98
C LYS A 131 12.57 7.62 11.14
N ASP A 132 12.92 8.89 10.98
CA ASP A 132 13.67 9.65 11.96
C ASP A 132 12.73 10.60 12.72
N GLU A 133 12.38 10.23 13.95
CA GLU A 133 11.60 11.07 14.86
C GLU A 133 12.28 12.43 15.14
N ASN A 134 13.60 12.51 14.95
CA ASN A 134 14.39 13.72 15.13
C ASN A 134 14.83 14.33 13.79
N TYR A 135 14.14 14.01 12.70
CA TYR A 135 14.47 14.49 11.36
C TYR A 135 14.67 16.00 11.36
N ARG A 136 15.90 16.42 11.01
CA ARG A 136 16.26 17.83 10.91
C ARG A 136 15.98 18.32 9.51
N TYR A 137 14.91 19.07 9.39
CA TYR A 137 14.50 19.64 8.11
C TYR A 137 15.60 20.53 7.50
N THR A 138 15.93 20.24 6.24
CA THR A 138 16.74 21.11 5.38
C THR A 138 16.08 21.11 4.01
N TYR A 139 15.81 22.30 3.47
CA TYR A 139 15.18 22.42 2.16
C TYR A 139 16.09 21.86 1.04
N PRO A 140 15.60 20.95 0.19
CA PRO A 140 16.35 20.43 -0.96
C PRO A 140 16.54 21.52 -2.01
N THR A 141 17.80 21.89 -2.30
CA THR A 141 18.13 22.99 -3.23
C THR A 141 18.25 22.55 -4.69
N SER A 142 18.00 21.28 -5.00
CA SER A 142 18.10 20.72 -6.35
C SER A 142 17.03 19.66 -6.58
N VAL A 143 16.65 19.47 -7.85
CA VAL A 143 15.78 18.37 -8.27
C VAL A 143 16.43 17.02 -7.90
N THR A 144 15.61 16.10 -7.42
CA THR A 144 16.01 14.75 -7.04
C THR A 144 16.54 13.98 -8.25
N ALA A 145 17.72 13.39 -8.12
CA ALA A 145 18.47 12.79 -9.22
C ALA A 145 17.69 11.70 -9.99
N ASN A 146 16.81 10.97 -9.31
CA ASN A 146 15.98 9.92 -9.87
C ASN A 146 14.48 10.27 -9.83
N ALA A 147 14.13 11.56 -9.97
CA ALA A 147 12.75 12.04 -9.88
C ALA A 147 11.74 11.27 -10.76
N HIS A 148 12.14 10.81 -11.95
CA HIS A 148 11.28 10.03 -12.83
C HIS A 148 10.88 8.65 -12.26
N GLU A 149 11.64 8.13 -11.28
CA GLU A 149 11.37 6.86 -10.60
C GLU A 149 10.47 7.01 -9.38
N VAL A 150 10.27 8.23 -8.89
CA VAL A 150 9.57 8.54 -7.63
C VAL A 150 8.38 9.49 -7.80
N SER A 151 8.31 10.21 -8.93
CA SER A 151 7.12 10.99 -9.30
C SER A 151 5.89 10.09 -9.43
N ASP A 152 4.88 10.32 -8.59
CA ASP A 152 3.66 9.52 -8.59
C ASP A 152 2.93 9.64 -9.94
N ARG A 153 3.01 10.81 -10.59
CA ARG A 153 2.42 11.01 -11.92
C ARG A 153 3.05 10.11 -12.98
N VAL A 154 4.38 10.06 -13.01
CA VAL A 154 5.13 9.25 -13.99
C VAL A 154 4.93 7.77 -13.71
N ARG A 155 5.05 7.37 -12.43
CA ARG A 155 4.91 5.98 -12.00
C ARG A 155 3.50 5.44 -12.17
N SER A 156 2.46 6.23 -11.91
CA SER A 156 1.07 5.81 -12.11
C SER A 156 0.79 5.38 -13.54
N LYS A 157 1.40 6.06 -14.53
CA LYS A 157 1.26 5.69 -15.95
C LYS A 157 1.95 4.35 -16.23
N ALA A 158 3.19 4.18 -15.81
CA ALA A 158 3.92 2.92 -15.99
C ALA A 158 3.20 1.75 -15.27
N TRP A 159 2.68 2.00 -14.07
CA TRP A 159 1.89 1.04 -13.31
C TRP A 159 0.61 0.61 -14.03
N ALA A 160 -0.13 1.55 -14.63
CA ALA A 160 -1.35 1.23 -15.37
C ALA A 160 -1.09 0.28 -16.55
N GLU A 161 0.13 0.29 -17.11
CA GLU A 161 0.57 -0.63 -18.16
C GLU A 161 1.05 -1.98 -17.59
N GLU A 162 1.66 -2.00 -16.40
CA GLU A 162 2.15 -3.21 -15.72
C GLU A 162 1.01 -4.05 -15.12
N LYS A 163 0.00 -3.40 -14.52
CA LYS A 163 -1.10 -4.05 -13.80
C LYS A 163 -1.77 -5.20 -14.59
N PRO A 164 -2.20 -5.01 -15.86
CA PRO A 164 -2.86 -6.08 -16.61
C PRO A 164 -1.96 -7.29 -16.87
N ALA A 165 -0.63 -7.10 -16.93
CA ALA A 165 0.31 -8.21 -17.10
C ALA A 165 0.40 -9.04 -15.82
N VAL A 166 0.45 -8.39 -14.65
CA VAL A 166 0.46 -9.06 -13.35
C VAL A 166 -0.85 -9.83 -13.13
N GLU A 167 -2.00 -9.19 -13.36
CA GLU A 167 -3.32 -9.85 -13.20
C GLU A 167 -3.48 -11.06 -14.12
N ARG A 168 -3.00 -10.95 -15.37
CA ARG A 168 -3.04 -12.04 -16.34
C ARG A 168 -2.16 -13.22 -15.93
N GLU A 169 -0.95 -12.95 -15.44
CA GLU A 169 -0.02 -13.99 -15.00
C GLU A 169 -0.52 -14.71 -13.74
N LEU A 170 -1.18 -13.97 -12.82
CA LEU A 170 -1.81 -14.57 -11.65
C LEU A 170 -3.00 -15.45 -12.05
N GLY A 171 -3.90 -14.96 -12.90
CA GLY A 171 -5.02 -15.75 -13.43
C GLY A 171 -6.09 -16.15 -12.40
N ILE A 172 -7.31 -16.37 -12.88
CA ILE A 172 -8.46 -16.82 -12.07
C ILE A 172 -8.69 -18.33 -12.19
N GLY A 173 -9.56 -18.89 -11.34
CA GLY A 173 -9.88 -20.32 -11.32
C GLY A 173 -8.93 -21.16 -10.46
N HIS A 174 -8.06 -20.53 -9.66
CA HIS A 174 -7.08 -21.20 -8.82
C HIS A 174 -7.49 -21.22 -7.35
N ASP A 175 -6.96 -22.19 -6.60
CA ASP A 175 -7.13 -22.27 -5.15
C ASP A 175 -6.23 -21.25 -4.45
N ARG A 176 -6.60 -20.90 -3.21
CA ARG A 176 -5.90 -19.88 -2.42
C ARG A 176 -4.38 -20.09 -2.29
N SER A 177 -3.92 -21.33 -2.16
CA SER A 177 -2.48 -21.66 -2.00
C SER A 177 -1.64 -21.41 -3.25
N TYR A 178 -2.27 -21.26 -4.42
CA TYR A 178 -1.58 -21.00 -5.67
C TYR A 178 -0.83 -19.66 -5.68
N TYR A 179 -1.48 -18.61 -5.15
CA TYR A 179 -1.06 -17.24 -5.37
C TYR A 179 0.31 -16.88 -4.77
N PRO A 180 0.63 -17.22 -3.50
CA PRO A 180 1.95 -16.92 -2.95
C PRO A 180 3.09 -17.56 -3.76
N ALA A 181 2.89 -18.78 -4.26
CA ALA A 181 3.90 -19.51 -5.02
C ALA A 181 4.14 -18.88 -6.40
N VAL A 182 3.09 -18.45 -7.09
CA VAL A 182 3.22 -17.77 -8.39
C VAL A 182 3.84 -16.39 -8.24
N LEU A 183 3.45 -15.63 -7.23
CA LEU A 183 4.08 -14.35 -6.91
C LEU A 183 5.58 -14.50 -6.67
N HIS A 184 5.98 -15.52 -5.91
CA HIS A 184 7.39 -15.84 -5.72
C HIS A 184 8.12 -16.15 -7.03
N LYS A 185 7.51 -16.94 -7.93
CA LYS A 185 8.08 -17.22 -9.27
C LYS A 185 8.21 -15.96 -10.13
N MET A 186 7.29 -15.02 -9.99
CA MET A 186 7.31 -13.71 -10.66
C MET A 186 8.33 -12.73 -10.05
N GLY A 187 9.05 -13.15 -9.00
CA GLY A 187 10.08 -12.37 -8.31
C GLY A 187 9.56 -11.46 -7.19
N TYR A 188 8.29 -11.60 -6.80
CA TYR A 188 7.70 -10.91 -5.67
C TYR A 188 8.00 -11.62 -4.35
N THR A 189 8.17 -10.83 -3.29
CA THR A 189 8.17 -11.31 -1.91
C THR A 189 6.84 -10.95 -1.27
N VAL A 190 6.09 -11.94 -0.78
CA VAL A 190 4.90 -11.70 0.05
C VAL A 190 5.39 -11.30 1.44
N THR A 191 4.88 -10.19 1.97
CA THR A 191 5.34 -9.56 3.22
C THR A 191 4.25 -9.52 4.29
N ALA A 192 2.99 -9.45 3.87
CA ALA A 192 1.84 -9.58 4.76
C ALA A 192 0.70 -10.31 4.07
N VAL A 193 -0.13 -10.98 4.86
CA VAL A 193 -1.31 -11.70 4.39
C VAL A 193 -2.48 -11.35 5.31
N ASN A 194 -3.67 -11.22 4.73
CA ASN A 194 -4.92 -11.32 5.45
C ASN A 194 -5.85 -12.28 4.72
N ASP A 195 -6.18 -13.37 5.39
CA ASP A 195 -6.99 -14.48 4.90
C ASP A 195 -8.18 -14.77 5.81
N ALA A 196 -8.55 -13.83 6.70
CA ALA A 196 -9.59 -14.03 7.69
C ALA A 196 -10.99 -14.25 7.07
N ALA A 197 -11.23 -13.70 5.87
CA ALA A 197 -12.46 -13.90 5.13
C ALA A 197 -12.34 -15.10 4.17
N ALA A 198 -13.30 -16.02 4.22
CA ALA A 198 -13.30 -17.23 3.39
C ALA A 198 -13.31 -16.92 1.88
N ASP A 199 -13.95 -15.82 1.49
CA ASP A 199 -14.12 -15.36 0.10
C ASP A 199 -13.00 -14.43 -0.39
N THR A 200 -12.04 -14.05 0.46
CA THR A 200 -11.02 -13.06 0.10
C THR A 200 -9.64 -13.41 0.63
N LEU A 201 -8.62 -13.30 -0.21
CA LEU A 201 -7.20 -13.31 0.15
C LEU A 201 -6.62 -11.94 -0.18
N GLU A 202 -6.07 -11.25 0.81
CA GLU A 202 -5.30 -10.03 0.60
C GLU A 202 -3.82 -10.29 0.91
N MET A 203 -2.93 -9.79 0.05
CA MET A 203 -1.49 -9.90 0.25
C MET A 203 -0.80 -8.56 0.00
N GLU A 204 0.19 -8.24 0.82
CA GLU A 204 1.19 -7.21 0.52
C GLU A 204 2.39 -7.87 -0.13
N VAL A 205 2.80 -7.37 -1.29
CA VAL A 205 3.96 -7.90 -2.01
C VAL A 205 4.97 -6.82 -2.34
N VAL A 206 6.24 -7.21 -2.44
CA VAL A 206 7.37 -6.32 -2.76
C VAL A 206 8.19 -6.90 -3.91
N LYS A 207 8.62 -6.06 -4.85
CA LYS A 207 9.59 -6.40 -5.90
C LYS A 207 10.52 -5.22 -6.18
N GLY A 208 11.77 -5.33 -5.72
CA GLY A 208 12.68 -4.18 -5.74
C GLY A 208 12.18 -3.14 -4.73
N ASP A 209 12.11 -1.87 -5.14
CA ASP A 209 11.62 -0.77 -4.31
C ASP A 209 10.10 -0.55 -4.37
N THR A 210 9.38 -1.35 -5.14
CA THR A 210 7.92 -1.21 -5.28
C THR A 210 7.17 -2.21 -4.42
N SER A 211 5.99 -1.81 -3.96
CA SER A 211 5.08 -2.63 -3.19
C SER A 211 3.64 -2.51 -3.68
N TYR A 212 2.93 -3.64 -3.70
CA TYR A 212 1.56 -3.72 -4.18
C TYR A 212 0.67 -4.44 -3.16
N ASP A 213 -0.60 -4.06 -3.17
CA ASP A 213 -1.70 -4.81 -2.57
C ASP A 213 -2.36 -5.68 -3.63
N ILE A 214 -2.45 -6.97 -3.35
CA ILE A 214 -3.16 -7.94 -4.19
C ILE A 214 -4.38 -8.42 -3.42
N LYS A 215 -5.55 -8.24 -4.00
CA LYS A 215 -6.81 -8.83 -3.52
C LYS A 215 -7.24 -9.92 -4.49
N VAL A 216 -7.50 -11.10 -3.97
CA VAL A 216 -8.08 -12.22 -4.71
C VAL A 216 -9.43 -12.54 -4.09
N GLU A 217 -10.47 -12.57 -4.92
CA GLU A 217 -11.82 -12.97 -4.52
C GLU A 217 -12.09 -14.42 -4.94
N PHE A 218 -12.84 -15.16 -4.13
CA PHE A 218 -13.14 -16.58 -4.33
C PHE A 218 -14.64 -16.83 -4.34
N ASP A 219 -15.08 -17.74 -5.19
CA ASP A 219 -16.42 -18.29 -5.12
C ASP A 219 -16.56 -19.17 -3.86
N ALA A 220 -17.54 -18.85 -3.02
CA ALA A 220 -17.72 -19.50 -1.71
C ALA A 220 -18.03 -21.01 -1.79
N LYS A 221 -18.45 -21.53 -2.94
CA LYS A 221 -18.82 -22.95 -3.11
C LYS A 221 -17.66 -23.78 -3.65
N THR A 222 -17.00 -23.26 -4.68
CA THR A 222 -15.94 -23.95 -5.41
C THR A 222 -14.56 -23.64 -4.83
N LEU A 223 -14.45 -22.59 -4.02
CA LEU A 223 -13.20 -22.04 -3.47
C LEU A 223 -12.17 -21.65 -4.54
N LYS A 224 -12.63 -21.48 -5.78
CA LYS A 224 -11.84 -21.01 -6.90
C LYS A 224 -11.93 -19.51 -7.00
N SER A 225 -10.81 -18.89 -7.36
CA SER A 225 -10.77 -17.44 -7.55
C SER A 225 -11.66 -16.99 -8.70
N THR A 226 -12.32 -15.85 -8.52
CA THR A 226 -13.24 -15.23 -9.48
C THR A 226 -12.74 -13.88 -9.96
N ALA A 227 -11.97 -13.17 -9.12
CA ALA A 227 -11.40 -11.89 -9.46
C ALA A 227 -10.05 -11.68 -8.79
N ILE A 228 -9.21 -10.87 -9.43
CA ILE A 228 -7.94 -10.40 -8.90
C ILE A 228 -7.90 -8.90 -9.15
N ASP A 229 -7.55 -8.15 -8.12
CA ASP A 229 -7.22 -6.74 -8.22
C ASP A 229 -5.83 -6.51 -7.66
N VAL A 230 -4.99 -5.85 -8.45
CA VAL A 230 -3.68 -5.37 -7.99
C VAL A 230 -3.72 -3.85 -7.90
N SER A 231 -3.20 -3.32 -6.81
CA SER A 231 -3.14 -1.88 -6.54
C SER A 231 -1.79 -1.47 -5.94
N PRO A 232 -1.31 -0.23 -6.21
CA PRO A 232 -0.15 0.32 -5.50
C PRO A 232 -0.45 0.37 -4.00
N ASN A 233 0.52 -0.02 -3.19
CA ASN A 233 0.32 0.08 -1.76
C ASN A 233 0.39 1.55 -1.32
N ASN A 234 -0.68 2.02 -0.68
CA ASN A 234 -0.78 3.39 -0.16
C ASN A 234 -0.24 3.52 1.27
N ARG A 235 0.10 2.40 1.92
CA ARG A 235 0.70 2.35 3.26
C ARG A 235 1.77 1.27 3.29
N GLU A 236 3.03 1.68 3.34
CA GLU A 236 4.13 0.74 3.52
C GLU A 236 4.19 0.30 4.99
N SER A 237 3.92 -0.98 5.26
CA SER A 237 4.14 -1.58 6.57
C SER A 237 5.64 -1.69 6.86
N GLU A 238 6.03 -1.77 8.14
CA GLU A 238 7.44 -2.04 8.48
C GLU A 238 7.97 -3.33 7.85
N ALA A 239 7.08 -4.30 7.58
CA ALA A 239 7.44 -5.54 6.89
C ALA A 239 7.83 -5.31 5.43
N ILE A 240 7.13 -4.40 4.73
CA ILE A 240 7.48 -3.96 3.38
C ILE A 240 8.84 -3.26 3.38
N GLU A 241 9.05 -2.33 4.31
CA GLU A 241 10.31 -1.59 4.44
C GLU A 241 11.50 -2.52 4.74
N ARG A 242 11.32 -3.50 5.63
CA ARG A 242 12.32 -4.56 5.87
C ARG A 242 12.61 -5.36 4.61
N ALA A 243 11.58 -5.78 3.86
CA ALA A 243 11.77 -6.53 2.62
C ALA A 243 12.52 -5.74 1.54
N LYS A 244 12.26 -4.42 1.44
CA LYS A 244 12.99 -3.51 0.52
C LYS A 244 14.45 -3.34 0.92
N SER A 245 14.76 -3.29 2.22
CA SER A 245 16.13 -3.10 2.74
C SER A 245 17.06 -4.32 2.67
N ARG A 246 16.53 -5.52 2.38
CA ARG A 246 17.30 -6.79 2.34
C ARG A 246 17.95 -7.07 0.97
N LYS A 247 17.95 -6.13 0.04
CA LYS A 247 18.57 -6.24 -1.30
C LYS A 247 19.58 -5.12 -1.52
#